data_AF-V6J0D3-F1
#
_entry.id   AF-V6J0D3-F1
#
_cell.length_a   1.000
_cell.length_b   1.000
_cell.length_c   1.000
_cell.angle_alpha   90.00
_cell.angle_beta   90.00
_cell.angle_gamma   90.00
#
_symmetry.space_group_name_H-M   'P 1'
#
loop_
_entity.id
_entity.type
_entity.pdbx_description
1 polymer ?
#
loop_
_entity_poly.entity_id
_entity_poly.type
_entity_poly.pdbx_seq_one_letter_code
_entity_poly.pdbx_strand_id
1 'polypeptide(L)'
;MISSKQLISENNEKRKLLNKENEKYYGDLLLYIRLQMRLSEQQSEELLMELLDHLIEGQSEGKTAQQIFGDNPKKYADEIISELPNERPGHIFSFIAYLAFNLISWLLIIRGAVTFVFSFFKHVDETVYIVKSGLSTILFIVSIGAIIWYLFFLVRKTLFNERSSKRKDAIKAGWLVQDFSLSIF
;
A
#
# COMPACT_ATOMS: atom_id res chain seq x y z
N MET A 1 5.47 -20.42 -17.70
CA MET A 1 4.89 -19.18 -17.15
C MET A 1 5.94 -18.09 -17.20
N ILE A 2 5.56 -16.91 -17.66
CA ILE A 2 6.40 -15.71 -17.63
C ILE A 2 6.47 -15.24 -16.16
N SER A 3 7.59 -14.68 -15.71
CA SER A 3 7.73 -14.23 -14.31
C SER A 3 6.92 -12.96 -14.02
N SER A 4 6.52 -12.72 -12.76
CA SER A 4 5.80 -11.50 -12.36
C SER A 4 6.54 -10.22 -12.77
N LYS A 5 7.87 -10.19 -12.65
CA LYS A 5 8.72 -9.07 -13.09
C LYS A 5 8.63 -8.80 -14.59
N GLN A 6 8.58 -9.86 -15.39
CA GLN A 6 8.42 -9.72 -16.84
C GLN A 6 7.02 -9.22 -17.18
N LEU A 7 5.97 -9.72 -16.52
CA LEU A 7 4.60 -9.21 -16.69
C LEU A 7 4.51 -7.72 -16.34
N ILE A 8 5.14 -7.27 -15.24
CA ILE A 8 5.19 -5.84 -14.87
C ILE A 8 5.88 -5.02 -15.96
N SER A 9 7.00 -5.51 -16.50
CA SER A 9 7.73 -4.81 -17.56
C SER A 9 6.89 -4.71 -18.83
N GLU A 10 6.29 -5.81 -19.25
CA GLU A 10 5.42 -5.85 -20.44
C GLU A 10 4.20 -4.95 -20.26
N ASN A 11 3.62 -4.94 -19.06
CA ASN A 11 2.49 -4.09 -18.69
C ASN A 11 2.83 -2.61 -18.90
N ASN A 12 3.99 -2.19 -18.37
CA ASN A 12 4.45 -0.82 -18.47
C ASN A 12 4.69 -0.38 -19.92
N GLU A 13 5.13 -1.29 -20.80
CA GLU A 13 5.30 -1.01 -22.22
C GLU A 13 3.96 -0.96 -22.96
N LYS A 14 3.12 -1.99 -22.80
CA LYS A 14 1.79 -2.06 -23.46
C LYS A 14 0.87 -0.92 -23.04
N ARG A 15 0.92 -0.47 -21.79
CA ARG A 15 0.06 0.62 -21.31
C ARG A 15 0.29 1.93 -22.06
N LYS A 16 1.48 2.15 -22.63
CA LYS A 16 1.80 3.33 -23.45
C LYS A 16 0.98 3.38 -24.75
N LEU A 17 0.36 2.27 -25.16
CA LEU A 17 -0.50 2.17 -26.34
C LEU A 17 -1.93 2.67 -26.07
N LEU A 18 -2.31 2.84 -24.81
CA LEU A 18 -3.63 3.33 -24.44
C LEU A 18 -3.76 4.82 -24.72
N ASN A 19 -4.95 5.24 -25.13
CA ASN A 19 -5.32 6.65 -25.14
C ASN A 19 -5.51 7.15 -23.69
N LYS A 20 -5.56 8.47 -23.50
CA LYS A 20 -5.62 9.09 -22.15
C LYS A 20 -6.82 8.64 -21.31
N GLU A 21 -7.96 8.38 -21.93
CA GLU A 21 -9.19 7.98 -21.23
C GLU A 21 -9.07 6.54 -20.72
N ASN A 22 -8.69 5.62 -21.60
CA ASN A 22 -8.50 4.21 -21.29
C ASN A 22 -7.30 4.00 -20.34
N GLU A 23 -6.22 4.78 -20.49
CA GLU A 23 -5.07 4.74 -19.57
C GLU A 23 -5.48 5.10 -18.15
N LYS A 24 -6.34 6.12 -17.98
CA LYS A 24 -6.84 6.51 -16.66
C LYS A 24 -7.66 5.41 -16.01
N TYR A 25 -8.63 4.86 -16.74
CA TYR A 25 -9.48 3.78 -16.25
C TYR A 25 -8.65 2.53 -15.88
N TYR A 26 -7.74 2.16 -16.77
CA TYR A 26 -6.83 1.03 -16.54
C TYR A 26 -5.90 1.27 -15.34
N GLY A 27 -5.43 2.51 -15.15
CA GLY A 27 -4.64 2.91 -14.00
C GLY A 27 -5.38 2.68 -12.67
N ASP A 28 -6.69 2.95 -12.64
CA ASP A 28 -7.52 2.72 -11.46
C ASP A 28 -7.67 1.22 -11.16
N LEU A 29 -7.89 0.39 -12.18
CA LEU A 29 -7.89 -1.08 -12.05
C LEU A 29 -6.54 -1.61 -11.56
N LEU A 30 -5.45 -1.14 -12.18
CA LEU A 30 -4.08 -1.55 -11.86
C LEU A 30 -3.74 -1.30 -10.39
N LEU A 31 -4.05 -0.12 -9.88
CA LEU A 31 -3.81 0.17 -8.48
C LEU A 31 -4.72 -0.68 -7.57
N TYR A 32 -6.00 -0.83 -7.92
CA TYR A 32 -6.93 -1.57 -7.07
C TYR A 32 -6.58 -3.05 -6.96
N ILE A 33 -6.28 -3.71 -8.08
CA ILE A 33 -5.93 -5.13 -8.16
C ILE A 33 -4.63 -5.40 -7.39
N ARG A 34 -3.57 -4.60 -7.60
CA ARG A 34 -2.29 -4.74 -6.87
C ARG A 34 -2.41 -4.54 -5.36
N LEU A 35 -3.45 -3.84 -4.89
CA LEU A 35 -3.72 -3.65 -3.46
C LEU A 35 -4.59 -4.77 -2.85
N GLN A 36 -4.94 -5.81 -3.62
CA GLN A 36 -5.69 -6.96 -3.12
C GLN A 36 -4.76 -7.98 -2.45
N MET A 37 -4.84 -8.05 -1.13
CA MET A 37 -4.05 -9.00 -0.32
C MET A 37 -4.43 -10.48 -0.55
N ARG A 38 -5.52 -10.75 -1.28
CA ARG A 38 -6.02 -12.11 -1.57
C ARG A 38 -5.34 -12.74 -2.80
N LEU A 39 -4.73 -11.93 -3.65
CA LEU A 39 -4.05 -12.36 -4.88
C LEU A 39 -2.54 -12.40 -4.65
N SER A 40 -1.83 -13.34 -5.30
CA SER A 40 -0.39 -13.15 -5.48
C SER A 40 -0.09 -11.95 -6.37
N GLU A 41 1.16 -11.49 -6.30
CA GLU A 41 1.74 -10.66 -7.34
C GLU A 41 1.54 -11.28 -8.73
N GLN A 42 1.82 -12.58 -8.89
CA GLN A 42 1.64 -13.25 -10.18
C GLN A 42 0.18 -13.24 -10.66
N GLN A 43 -0.79 -13.65 -9.83
CA GLN A 43 -2.21 -13.57 -10.18
C GLN A 43 -2.65 -12.15 -10.53
N SER A 44 -2.18 -11.16 -9.77
CA SER A 44 -2.49 -9.75 -10.01
C SER A 44 -1.99 -9.28 -11.37
N GLU A 45 -0.74 -9.59 -11.71
CA GLU A 45 -0.14 -9.16 -12.97
C GLU A 45 -0.68 -9.93 -14.18
N GLU A 46 -1.03 -11.21 -14.02
CA GLU A 46 -1.71 -12.00 -15.06
C GLU A 46 -3.09 -11.42 -15.39
N LEU A 47 -3.92 -11.18 -14.36
CA LEU A 47 -5.22 -10.54 -14.53
C LEU A 47 -5.09 -9.16 -15.19
N LEU A 48 -4.13 -8.35 -14.72
CA LEU A 48 -3.91 -7.02 -15.27
C LEU A 48 -3.49 -7.06 -16.74
N MET A 49 -2.70 -8.06 -17.15
CA MET A 49 -2.33 -8.22 -18.54
C MET A 49 -3.53 -8.56 -19.42
N GLU A 50 -4.37 -9.48 -18.98
CA GLU A 50 -5.59 -9.87 -19.69
C GLU A 50 -6.52 -8.67 -19.89
N LEU A 51 -6.76 -7.90 -18.83
CA LEU A 51 -7.57 -6.69 -18.91
C LEU A 51 -6.95 -5.63 -19.83
N LEU A 52 -5.62 -5.51 -19.86
CA LEU A 52 -4.92 -4.58 -20.74
C LEU A 52 -5.06 -4.97 -22.21
N ASP A 53 -4.92 -6.26 -22.51
CA ASP A 53 -5.02 -6.77 -23.87
C ASP A 53 -6.45 -6.60 -24.42
N HIS A 54 -7.48 -6.94 -23.64
CA HIS A 54 -8.89 -6.69 -24.01
C HIS A 54 -9.17 -5.19 -24.22
N LEU A 55 -8.55 -4.32 -23.41
CA LEU A 55 -8.73 -2.89 -23.54
C LEU A 55 -8.07 -2.32 -24.80
N ILE A 56 -6.86 -2.80 -25.13
CA ILE A 56 -6.15 -2.39 -26.36
C ILE A 56 -6.92 -2.84 -27.60
N GLU A 57 -7.45 -4.07 -27.59
CA GLU A 57 -8.29 -4.59 -28.67
C GLU A 57 -9.55 -3.75 -28.84
N GLY A 58 -10.32 -3.53 -27.77
CA GLY A 58 -11.54 -2.71 -27.86
C GLY A 58 -11.25 -1.26 -28.23
N GLN A 59 -10.12 -0.70 -27.80
CA GLN A 59 -9.68 0.64 -28.22
C GLN A 59 -9.42 0.70 -29.73
N SER A 60 -8.86 -0.36 -30.33
CA SER A 60 -8.64 -0.43 -31.79
C SER A 60 -9.96 -0.42 -32.58
N GLU A 61 -11.05 -0.87 -31.96
CA GLU A 61 -12.41 -0.80 -32.49
C GLU A 61 -13.15 0.51 -32.13
N GLY A 62 -12.47 1.45 -31.46
CA GLY A 62 -13.04 2.73 -31.04
C GLY A 62 -13.89 2.67 -29.77
N LYS A 63 -13.82 1.58 -28.99
CA LYS A 63 -14.52 1.45 -27.72
C LYS A 63 -13.73 2.07 -26.56
N THR A 64 -14.44 2.64 -25.60
CA THR A 64 -13.87 3.11 -24.34
C THR A 64 -13.85 2.00 -23.28
N ALA A 65 -13.00 2.14 -22.26
CA ALA A 65 -12.93 1.20 -21.15
C ALA A 65 -14.28 1.04 -20.43
N GLN A 66 -15.06 2.11 -20.32
CA GLN A 66 -16.40 2.08 -19.74
C GLN A 66 -17.38 1.24 -20.58
N GLN A 67 -17.25 1.23 -21.91
CA GLN A 67 -18.07 0.39 -22.77
C GLN A 67 -17.69 -1.09 -22.68
N ILE A 68 -16.44 -1.41 -22.37
CA ILE A 68 -15.93 -2.78 -22.30
C ILE A 68 -16.14 -3.37 -20.89
N PHE A 69 -15.81 -2.62 -19.84
CA PHE A 69 -15.78 -3.09 -18.45
C PHE A 69 -16.86 -2.45 -17.57
N GLY A 70 -17.63 -1.50 -18.10
CA GLY A 70 -18.67 -0.77 -17.37
C GLY A 70 -18.16 0.50 -16.66
N ASP A 71 -19.10 1.31 -16.18
CA ASP A 71 -18.81 2.61 -15.58
C ASP A 71 -18.10 2.55 -14.21
N ASN A 72 -18.09 1.37 -13.56
CA ASN A 72 -17.54 1.19 -12.23
C ASN A 72 -16.38 0.19 -12.21
N PRO A 73 -15.13 0.65 -12.41
CA PRO A 73 -13.95 -0.22 -12.43
C PRO A 73 -13.77 -1.00 -11.13
N LYS A 74 -14.15 -0.42 -9.98
CA LYS A 74 -14.07 -1.12 -8.69
C LYS A 74 -14.99 -2.34 -8.66
N LYS A 75 -16.26 -2.14 -9.04
CA LYS A 75 -17.26 -3.22 -9.03
C LYS A 75 -16.85 -4.34 -9.98
N TYR A 76 -16.39 -3.99 -11.18
CA TYR A 76 -15.89 -4.96 -12.15
C TYR A 76 -14.68 -5.73 -11.61
N ALA A 77 -13.70 -5.04 -11.02
CA ALA A 77 -12.55 -5.69 -10.40
C ALA A 77 -12.97 -6.62 -9.26
N ASP A 78 -13.89 -6.19 -8.38
CA ASP A 78 -14.40 -7.03 -7.29
C ASP A 78 -15.06 -8.32 -7.80
N GLU A 79 -15.82 -8.24 -8.90
CA GLU A 79 -16.46 -9.39 -9.56
C GLU A 79 -15.41 -10.37 -10.08
N ILE A 80 -14.46 -9.92 -10.91
CA ILE A 80 -13.43 -10.81 -11.49
C ILE A 80 -12.51 -11.41 -10.40
N ILE A 81 -12.14 -10.62 -9.40
CA ILE A 81 -11.31 -11.10 -8.29
C ILE A 81 -12.06 -12.13 -7.45
N SER A 82 -13.38 -12.05 -7.37
CA SER A 82 -14.19 -13.04 -6.63
C SER A 82 -14.10 -14.44 -7.22
N GLU A 83 -13.93 -14.53 -8.54
CA GLU A 83 -13.84 -15.79 -9.32
C GLU A 83 -12.46 -16.45 -9.21
N LEU A 84 -11.42 -15.69 -8.89
CA LEU A 84 -10.06 -16.22 -8.74
C LEU A 84 -9.88 -17.04 -7.45
N PRO A 85 -9.09 -18.13 -7.49
CA PRO A 85 -8.78 -18.89 -6.29
C PRO A 85 -7.96 -18.06 -5.30
N ASN A 86 -8.34 -18.08 -4.02
CA ASN A 86 -7.57 -17.42 -2.97
C ASN A 86 -6.19 -18.05 -2.88
N GLU A 87 -5.15 -17.22 -2.92
CA GLU A 87 -3.88 -17.67 -2.41
C GLU A 87 -3.87 -17.71 -0.88
N ARG A 88 -3.16 -18.70 -0.33
CA ARG A 88 -3.09 -18.90 1.11
C ARG A 88 -2.31 -17.74 1.75
N PRO A 89 -2.87 -17.05 2.75
CA PRO A 89 -2.23 -15.90 3.41
C PRO A 89 -1.02 -16.26 4.29
N GLY A 90 -0.53 -17.51 4.24
CA GLY A 90 0.53 -18.00 5.15
C GLY A 90 1.83 -17.19 5.06
N HIS A 91 2.18 -16.69 3.88
CA HIS A 91 3.38 -15.87 3.68
C HIS A 91 3.25 -14.44 4.22
N ILE A 92 2.02 -13.91 4.30
CA ILE A 92 1.76 -12.55 4.78
C ILE A 92 2.04 -12.46 6.27
N PHE A 93 1.68 -13.47 7.05
CA PHE A 93 1.97 -13.48 8.48
C PHE A 93 3.47 -13.44 8.76
N SER A 94 4.25 -14.30 8.10
CA SER A 94 5.71 -14.32 8.25
C SER A 94 6.35 -13.00 7.83
N PHE A 95 5.83 -12.37 6.77
CA PHE A 95 6.30 -11.06 6.32
C PHE A 95 5.98 -9.94 7.32
N ILE A 96 4.75 -9.90 7.84
CA ILE A 96 4.34 -8.93 8.87
C ILE A 96 5.16 -9.14 10.15
N ALA A 97 5.37 -10.38 10.58
CA ALA A 97 6.19 -10.71 11.73
C ALA A 97 7.63 -10.24 11.53
N TYR A 98 8.22 -10.48 10.35
CA TYR A 98 9.56 -9.99 10.00
C TYR A 98 9.64 -8.45 10.08
N LEU A 99 8.68 -7.73 9.51
CA LEU A 99 8.63 -6.28 9.57
C LEU A 99 8.49 -5.76 11.01
N ALA A 100 7.63 -6.38 11.81
CA ALA A 100 7.45 -6.02 13.21
C ALA A 100 8.75 -6.23 14.02
N PHE A 101 9.43 -7.36 13.82
CA PHE A 101 10.74 -7.63 14.43
C PHE A 101 11.79 -6.61 14.01
N ASN A 102 11.83 -6.23 12.74
CA ASN A 102 12.77 -5.24 12.23
C ASN A 102 12.52 -3.85 12.87
N LEU A 103 11.26 -3.41 12.94
CA LEU A 103 10.86 -2.17 13.59
C LEU A 103 11.22 -2.14 15.08
N ILE A 104 10.93 -3.22 15.81
CA ILE A 104 11.29 -3.34 17.23
C ILE A 104 12.81 -3.26 17.40
N SER A 105 13.57 -3.93 16.53
CA SER A 105 15.04 -3.91 16.58
C SER A 105 15.60 -2.50 16.40
N TRP A 106 15.15 -1.76 15.40
CA TRP A 106 15.57 -0.37 15.19
C TRP A 106 15.18 0.54 16.34
N LEU A 107 13.97 0.37 16.89
CA LEU A 107 13.52 1.14 18.05
C LEU A 107 14.40 0.91 19.28
N LEU A 108 14.80 -0.34 19.53
CA LEU A 108 15.70 -0.68 20.63
C LEU A 108 17.10 -0.10 20.42
N ILE A 109 17.63 -0.17 19.19
CA ILE A 109 18.94 0.42 18.84
C ILE A 109 18.93 1.94 19.05
N ILE A 110 17.92 2.63 18.51
CA ILE A 110 17.79 4.09 18.62
C ILE A 110 17.66 4.48 20.10
N ARG A 111 16.79 3.79 20.85
CA ARG A 111 16.62 4.06 22.27
C ARG A 111 17.89 3.84 23.08
N GLY A 112 18.64 2.77 22.77
CA GLY A 112 19.94 2.49 23.37
C GLY A 112 20.94 3.60 23.06
N ALA A 113 21.05 4.02 21.80
CA ALA A 113 21.93 5.10 21.37
C ALA A 113 21.58 6.44 22.03
N VAL A 114 20.29 6.80 22.09
CA VAL A 114 19.82 8.02 22.76
C VAL A 114 20.20 7.99 24.24
N THR A 115 19.88 6.90 24.95
CA THR A 115 20.24 6.73 26.36
C THR A 115 21.77 6.86 26.58
N PHE A 116 22.55 6.23 25.70
CA PHE A 116 24.01 6.29 25.74
C PHE A 116 24.55 7.71 25.52
N VAL A 117 24.00 8.47 24.58
CA VAL A 117 24.42 9.86 24.36
C VAL A 117 24.03 10.75 25.54
N PHE A 118 22.80 10.62 26.05
CA PHE A 118 22.30 11.44 27.15
C PHE A 118 23.02 11.19 28.49
N SER A 119 23.58 10.00 28.70
CA SER A 119 24.36 9.70 29.91
C SER A 119 25.62 10.57 30.05
N PHE A 120 26.16 11.12 28.94
CA PHE A 120 27.28 12.07 28.98
C PHE A 120 26.87 13.48 29.42
N PHE A 121 25.58 13.83 29.34
CA PHE A 121 25.09 15.20 29.60
C PHE A 121 24.28 15.31 30.89
N LYS A 122 23.57 14.25 31.31
CA LYS A 122 22.77 14.21 32.54
C LYS A 122 22.84 12.83 33.17
N HIS A 123 22.74 12.77 34.50
CA HIS A 123 22.44 11.50 35.17
C HIS A 123 21.05 11.05 34.72
N VAL A 124 21.02 9.95 33.98
CA VAL A 124 19.79 9.30 33.54
C VAL A 124 19.40 8.33 34.64
N ASP A 125 18.19 8.44 35.18
CA ASP A 125 17.67 7.45 36.13
C ASP A 125 17.66 6.07 35.45
N GLU A 126 18.46 5.14 35.96
CA GLU A 126 18.62 3.78 35.40
C GLU A 126 17.40 2.87 35.65
N THR A 127 16.37 3.40 36.30
CA THR A 127 15.15 2.64 36.63
C THR A 127 14.29 2.42 35.39
N VAL A 128 14.58 1.32 34.69
CA VAL A 128 13.76 0.87 33.56
C VAL A 128 12.48 0.24 34.11
N TYR A 129 11.39 1.00 34.11
CA TYR A 129 10.05 0.47 34.35
C TYR A 129 9.61 -0.38 33.15
N ILE A 130 9.84 -1.69 33.24
CA ILE A 130 9.54 -2.68 32.18
C ILE A 130 8.10 -2.51 31.68
N VAL A 131 7.14 -2.31 32.59
CA VAL A 131 5.72 -2.12 32.26
C VAL A 131 5.49 -0.85 31.43
N LYS A 132 6.07 0.30 31.83
CA LYS A 132 5.93 1.56 31.08
C LYS A 132 6.59 1.47 29.70
N SER A 133 7.77 0.84 29.64
CA SER A 133 8.51 0.63 28.39
C SER A 133 7.79 -0.32 27.41
N GLY A 134 7.15 -1.37 27.93
CA GLY A 134 6.32 -2.27 27.14
C GLY A 134 5.12 -1.52 26.55
N LEU A 135 4.42 -0.73 27.37
CA LEU A 135 3.25 0.03 26.94
C LEU A 135 3.59 1.05 25.85
N SER A 136 4.69 1.80 25.98
CA SER A 136 5.13 2.77 24.95
C SER A 136 5.49 2.08 23.63
N THR A 137 6.09 0.89 23.69
CA THR A 137 6.44 0.11 22.48
C THR A 137 5.19 -0.40 21.77
N ILE A 138 4.19 -0.88 22.51
CA ILE A 138 2.89 -1.30 21.95
C ILE A 138 2.19 -0.11 21.28
N LEU A 139 2.14 1.04 21.97
CA LEU A 139 1.55 2.27 21.41
C LEU A 139 2.23 2.67 20.09
N PHE A 140 3.55 2.61 20.01
CA PHE A 140 4.29 2.91 18.79
C PHE A 140 3.93 1.97 17.62
N ILE A 141 3.87 0.66 17.87
CA ILE A 141 3.48 -0.34 16.87
C ILE A 141 2.04 -0.10 16.39
N VAL A 142 1.11 0.14 17.32
CA VAL A 142 -0.30 0.42 17.00
C VAL A 142 -0.42 1.68 16.15
N SER A 143 0.33 2.74 16.47
CA SER A 143 0.32 3.97 15.68
C SER A 143 0.87 3.77 14.27
N ILE A 144 1.96 3.02 14.09
CA ILE A 144 2.46 2.67 12.74
C ILE A 144 1.38 1.91 11.96
N GLY A 145 0.75 0.90 12.59
CA GLY A 145 -0.33 0.14 11.98
C GLY A 145 -1.51 1.03 11.57
N ALA A 146 -1.90 1.98 12.43
CA ALA A 146 -2.96 2.94 12.16
C ALA A 146 -2.61 3.89 11.01
N ILE A 147 -1.36 4.36 10.92
CA ILE A 147 -0.87 5.19 9.81
C ILE A 147 -0.91 4.42 8.51
N ILE A 148 -0.39 3.18 8.48
CA ILE A 148 -0.43 2.33 7.29
C ILE A 148 -1.88 2.12 6.87
N TRP A 149 -2.75 1.72 7.80
CA TRP A 149 -4.18 1.54 7.53
C TRP A 149 -4.84 2.81 6.98
N TYR A 150 -4.54 3.97 7.56
CA TYR A 150 -5.05 5.26 7.09
C TYR A 150 -4.57 5.60 5.68
N LEU A 151 -3.30 5.34 5.35
CA LEU A 151 -2.76 5.52 4.00
C LEU A 151 -3.47 4.62 2.99
N PHE A 152 -3.65 3.33 3.31
CA PHE A 152 -4.41 2.41 2.46
C PHE A 152 -5.87 2.87 2.29
N PHE A 153 -6.50 3.34 3.36
CA PHE A 153 -7.85 3.90 3.33
C PHE A 153 -7.94 5.12 2.40
N LEU A 154 -6.99 6.05 2.50
CA LEU A 154 -6.91 7.22 1.63
C LEU A 154 -6.72 6.81 0.17
N VAL A 155 -5.78 5.92 -0.14
CA VAL A 155 -5.56 5.45 -1.50
C VAL A 155 -6.84 4.85 -2.07
N ARG A 156 -7.49 3.93 -1.35
CA ARG A 156 -8.74 3.30 -1.81
C ARG A 156 -9.89 4.30 -2.00
N LYS A 157 -10.00 5.31 -1.11
CA LYS A 157 -11.05 6.34 -1.19
C LYS A 157 -10.81 7.35 -2.32
N THR A 158 -9.55 7.69 -2.58
CA THR A 158 -9.16 8.67 -3.60
C THR A 158 -9.10 8.07 -5.00
N LEU A 159 -8.80 6.78 -5.12
CA LEU A 159 -8.64 6.08 -6.39
C LEU A 159 -9.85 6.21 -7.31
N PHE A 160 -11.04 5.93 -6.80
CA PHE A 160 -12.28 5.97 -7.60
C PHE A 160 -13.06 7.28 -7.49
N ASN A 161 -12.46 8.31 -6.88
CA ASN A 161 -13.14 9.58 -6.64
C ASN A 161 -12.39 10.72 -7.33
N GLU A 162 -12.84 11.08 -8.54
CA GLU A 162 -12.23 12.11 -9.40
C GLU A 162 -12.11 13.49 -8.75
N ARG A 163 -12.82 13.75 -7.64
CA ARG A 163 -12.80 15.04 -6.91
C ARG A 163 -11.83 15.10 -5.73
N SER A 164 -11.04 14.07 -5.43
CA SER A 164 -10.10 14.16 -4.30
C SER A 164 -8.88 15.01 -4.66
N SER A 165 -8.75 16.14 -3.97
CA SER A 165 -7.61 17.04 -4.12
C SER A 165 -6.37 16.38 -3.50
N LYS A 166 -5.62 15.61 -4.29
CA LYS A 166 -4.36 14.92 -3.91
C LYS A 166 -3.42 15.77 -3.05
N ARG A 167 -3.37 17.08 -3.30
CA ARG A 167 -2.55 18.06 -2.56
C ARG A 167 -3.02 18.31 -1.12
N LYS A 168 -4.34 18.33 -0.88
CA LYS A 168 -4.93 18.57 0.45
C LYS A 168 -4.80 17.34 1.34
N ASP A 169 -4.93 16.15 0.77
CA ASP A 169 -4.79 14.90 1.52
C ASP A 169 -3.31 14.62 1.85
N ALA A 170 -2.38 14.94 0.94
CA ALA A 170 -0.95 14.88 1.23
C ALA A 170 -0.52 15.87 2.33
N ILE A 171 -1.04 17.10 2.33
CA ILE A 171 -0.76 18.09 3.39
C ILE A 171 -1.34 17.61 4.74
N LYS A 172 -2.56 17.07 4.77
CA LYS A 172 -3.16 16.53 6.00
C LYS A 172 -2.39 15.33 6.56
N ALA A 173 -1.93 14.44 5.69
CA ALA A 173 -1.09 13.31 6.10
C ALA A 173 0.26 13.79 6.65
N GLY A 174 0.88 14.81 6.03
CA GLY A 174 2.12 15.42 6.53
C GLY A 174 1.96 16.05 7.91
N TRP A 175 0.88 16.80 8.14
CA TRP A 175 0.56 17.39 9.44
C TRP A 175 0.33 16.33 10.53
N LEU A 176 -0.41 15.26 10.22
CA LEU A 176 -0.63 14.16 11.17
C LEU A 176 0.66 13.45 11.58
N VAL A 177 1.60 13.25 10.66
CA VAL A 177 2.91 12.63 10.96
C VAL A 177 3.77 13.57 11.81
N GLN A 178 3.75 14.88 11.52
CA GLN A 178 4.54 15.87 12.25
C GLN A 178 4.03 16.08 13.68
N ASP A 179 2.73 16.25 13.88
CA ASP A 179 2.13 16.39 15.21
C ASP A 179 2.37 15.13 16.06
N PHE A 180 2.31 13.95 15.45
CA PHE A 180 2.59 12.70 16.14
C PHE A 180 4.07 12.58 16.53
N SER A 181 5.01 13.01 15.67
CA SER A 181 6.44 13.01 15.97
C SER A 181 6.81 13.89 17.17
N LEU A 182 6.13 15.01 17.34
CA LEU A 182 6.32 15.95 18.45
C LEU A 182 5.70 15.45 19.77
N SER A 183 4.79 14.48 19.72
CA SER A 183 4.15 13.90 20.91
C SER A 183 4.95 12.76 21.57
N ILE A 184 5.94 12.21 20.85
CA ILE A 184 6.78 11.09 21.29
C ILE A 184 8.11 11.57 21.90
N PHE A 185 8.51 12.83 21.64
CA PHE A 185 9.70 13.48 22.21
C PHE A 185 9.30 14.51 23.26
#